data_AF-A0A849QKB1-F1
#
_entry.id   AF-A0A849QKB1-F1
#
_cell.length_a   1.000
_cell.length_b   1.000
_cell.length_c   1.000
_cell.angle_alpha   90.00
_cell.angle_beta   90.00
_cell.angle_gamma   90.00
#
_symmetry.space_group_name_H-M   'P 1'
#
loop_
_entity.id
_entity.type
_entity.pdbx_description
1 polymer ?
#
loop_
_entity_poly.entity_id
_entity_poly.type
_entity_poly.pdbx_seq_one_letter_code
_entity_poly.pdbx_strand_id
1 'polypeptide(L)' 'MAKRLKGRTSRILRQEFLELKEWCKKSLWAPSCYHGSVGHGWEVVEKYIAGQDRKS' A
#
# COMPACT_ATOMS: atom_id res chain seq x y z
N MET A 1 -9.96 9.17 -1.54
CA MET A 1 -9.07 8.96 -2.71
C MET A 1 -8.25 7.68 -2.64
N ALA A 2 -7.49 7.43 -1.56
CA ALA A 2 -6.60 6.25 -1.44
C ALA A 2 -7.26 4.90 -1.75
N LYS A 3 -8.49 4.64 -1.27
CA LYS A 3 -9.22 3.38 -1.55
C LYS A 3 -9.43 3.13 -3.05
N ARG A 4 -9.83 4.16 -3.81
CA ARG A 4 -10.05 4.06 -5.27
C ARG A 4 -8.73 3.83 -5.99
N LEU A 5 -7.68 4.54 -5.61
CA LEU A 5 -6.35 4.39 -6.19
C LEU A 5 -5.79 2.98 -5.97
N LYS A 6 -5.77 2.51 -4.72
CA LYS A 6 -5.28 1.17 -4.34
C LYS A 6 -6.08 0.06 -5.02
N GLY A 7 -7.41 0.19 -5.08
CA GLY A 7 -8.26 -0.79 -5.75
C GLY A 7 -8.01 -0.87 -7.25
N ARG A 8 -7.98 0.29 -7.94
CA ARG A 8 -7.77 0.34 -9.40
C ARG A 8 -6.38 -0.15 -9.78
N THR A 9 -5.34 0.32 -9.09
CA THR A 9 -3.95 -0.11 -9.35
C THR A 9 -3.74 -1.59 -9.03
N SER A 10 -4.31 -2.10 -7.93
CA SER A 10 -4.23 -3.53 -7.62
C SER A 10 -4.87 -4.40 -8.70
N ARG A 11 -5.94 -3.92 -9.35
CA ARG A 11 -6.59 -4.66 -10.45
C ARG A 11 -5.70 -4.65 -11.70
N ILE A 12 -5.27 -3.48 -12.15
CA ILE A 12 -4.51 -3.32 -13.40
C ILE A 12 -3.17 -4.07 -13.29
N LEU A 13 -2.42 -3.85 -12.21
CA LEU A 13 -1.10 -4.46 -12.03
C LEU A 13 -1.17 -5.99 -11.96
N ARG A 14 -2.19 -6.58 -11.31
CA ARG A 14 -2.36 -8.04 -11.27
C ARG A 14 -2.88 -8.64 -12.57
N GLN A 15 -3.36 -7.80 -13.51
CA GLN A 15 -3.73 -8.23 -14.87
C GLN A 15 -2.53 -8.18 -15.82
N GLU A 16 -1.66 -7.18 -15.66
CA GLU A 16 -0.46 -7.00 -16.49
C GLU A 16 0.72 -7.86 -16.04
N PHE A 17 0.87 -8.09 -14.73
CA PHE A 17 1.96 -8.85 -14.12
C PHE A 17 1.40 -10.03 -13.33
N LEU A 18 1.33 -11.21 -13.98
CA LEU A 18 0.73 -12.41 -13.39
C LEU A 18 1.51 -12.91 -12.17
N GLU A 19 2.82 -12.68 -12.11
CA GLU A 19 3.69 -12.99 -10.98
C GLU A 19 3.23 -12.29 -9.68
N LEU A 20 2.64 -11.10 -9.78
CA LEU A 20 2.09 -10.38 -8.63
C LEU A 20 0.85 -11.07 -8.04
N LYS A 21 0.15 -11.89 -8.84
CA LYS A 21 -0.98 -12.68 -8.36
C LYS A 21 -0.53 -13.83 -7.47
N GLU A 22 0.59 -14.45 -7.81
CA GLU A 22 1.20 -15.54 -7.03
C GLU A 22 1.86 -15.02 -5.76
N TRP A 23 2.60 -13.89 -5.85
CA TRP A 23 3.27 -13.28 -4.71
C TRP A 23 2.27 -12.72 -3.67
N CYS A 24 1.21 -12.05 -4.13
CA CYS A 24 0.21 -11.42 -3.26
C CYS A 24 -1.18 -12.06 -3.44
N LYS A 25 -1.42 -13.19 -2.75
CA LYS A 25 -2.67 -13.96 -2.88
C LYS A 25 -3.92 -13.16 -2.49
N LYS A 26 -3.87 -12.41 -1.38
CA LYS A 26 -5.01 -11.62 -0.86
C LYS A 26 -5.10 -10.22 -1.47
N SER A 27 -4.09 -9.38 -1.28
CA SER A 27 -4.10 -7.99 -1.76
C SER A 27 -2.68 -7.50 -2.08
N LEU A 28 -2.55 -6.66 -3.12
CA LEU A 28 -1.28 -6.06 -3.50
C LEU A 28 -0.82 -4.96 -2.53
N TRP A 29 -1.77 -4.27 -1.91
CA TRP A 29 -1.51 -3.18 -0.98
C TRP A 29 -1.91 -3.56 0.43
N ALA A 30 -1.21 -3.01 1.43
CA ALA A 30 -1.66 -3.03 2.82
C ALA A 30 -3.07 -2.40 2.94
N PRO A 31 -3.91 -2.78 3.92
CA PRO A 31 -5.25 -2.20 4.06
C PRO A 31 -5.22 -0.71 4.48
N SER A 32 -4.23 -0.33 5.29
CA SER A 32 -3.95 1.02 5.80
C SER A 32 -3.33 1.97 4.75
N CYS A 33 -3.35 3.27 5.04
CA CYS A 33 -2.55 4.28 4.34
C CYS A 33 -2.20 5.42 5.28
N TYR A 34 -1.01 6.01 5.15
CA TYR A 34 -0.70 7.28 5.78
C TYR A 34 -1.18 8.44 4.90
N HIS A 35 -1.80 9.45 5.52
CA HIS A 35 -2.14 10.72 4.87
C HIS A 35 -1.73 11.87 5.80
N GLY A 36 -0.64 12.55 5.47
CA GLY A 36 -0.18 13.75 6.17
C GLY A 36 -0.24 14.96 5.25
N SER A 37 -0.36 16.15 5.82
CA SER A 37 -0.14 17.39 5.07
C SER A 37 1.31 17.47 4.60
N VAL A 38 1.53 18.15 3.48
CA VAL A 38 2.88 18.47 2.99
C VAL A 38 3.64 19.29 4.05
N GLY A 39 4.94 19.04 4.20
CA GLY A 39 5.80 19.69 5.21
C GLY A 39 6.08 18.87 6.47
N HIS A 40 5.37 17.74 6.69
CA HIS A 40 5.82 16.76 7.67
C HIS A 40 7.06 16.02 7.16
N GLY A 41 8.11 15.94 7.98
CA GLY A 41 9.38 15.29 7.63
C GLY A 41 9.25 13.77 7.43
N TRP A 42 10.29 13.19 6.82
CA TRP A 42 10.35 11.77 6.49
C TRP A 42 10.17 10.84 7.70
N GLU A 43 10.58 11.26 8.90
CA GLU A 43 10.50 10.49 10.14
C GLU A 43 9.10 9.94 10.43
N VAL A 44 8.04 10.67 10.07
CA VAL A 44 6.66 10.23 10.30
C VAL A 44 6.28 9.10 9.36
N VAL A 45 6.77 9.14 8.12
CA VAL A 45 6.57 8.08 7.12
C VAL A 45 7.34 6.83 7.52
N GLU A 46 8.59 6.99 7.98
CA GLU A 46 9.41 5.87 8.47
C GLU A 46 8.74 5.14 9.64
N LYS A 47 8.27 5.88 10.64
CA LYS A 47 7.51 5.32 11.77
C LYS A 47 6.23 4.60 11.31
N TYR A 48 5.53 5.16 10.32
CA TYR A 48 4.34 4.52 9.77
C TYR A 48 4.65 3.17 9.11
N ILE A 49 5.73 3.11 8.30
CA ILE A 49 6.16 1.89 7.60
C ILE A 49 6.62 0.84 8.60
N ALA A 50 7.50 1.20 9.54
CA ALA A 50 7.99 0.30 10.59
C ALA A 50 6.86 -0.25 11.47
N GLY A 51 5.76 0.50 11.61
CA GLY A 51 4.58 0.06 12.34
C GLY A 51 3.66 -0.92 11.58
N GLN A 52 3.85 -1.13 10.26
CA GLN A 52 2.99 -2.02 9.47
C GLN A 52 3.23 -3.50 9.78
N ASP A 53 4.48 -3.91 9.98
CA ASP A 53 4.86 -5.32 10.23
C ASP A 53 4.25 -5.86 11.53
N ARG A 54 3.93 -4.98 12.49
CA ARG A 54 3.34 -5.35 13.78
C ARG A 54 1.83 -5.60 13.75
N LYS A 55 1.15 -5.33 12.62
CA LYS A 55 -0.32 -5.38 12.51
C LYS A 55 -0.83 -6.31 11.39
N SER A 56 0.05 -6.99 10.68
CA SER A 56 -0.31 -7.91 9.59
C SER A 56 -0.54 -9.35 10.05
#